data_AF-A0A7G3GE17-F1
#
_entry.id   AF-A0A7G3GE17-F1
#
_cell.length_a   1.000
_cell.length_b   1.000
_cell.length_c   1.000
_cell.angle_alpha   90.00
_cell.angle_beta   90.00
_cell.angle_gamma   90.00
#
_symmetry.space_group_name_H-M   'P 1'
#
loop_
_entity.id
_entity.type
_entity.pdbx_description
1 polymer ?
#
loop_
_entity_poly.entity_id
_entity_poly.type
_entity_poly.pdbx_seq_one_letter_code
_entity_poly.pdbx_strand_id
1 'polypeptide(L)'
;MEAEPRNLNIPLYRRDWNGLWFVLGSAACAWLWHKPTQLPAITISCVVGGLAFWLALGPGLNRFKYHDSFIVRWATFVALIVGVPFVMRWLVPLLHSYVVSNP
;
A
#
# COMPACT_ATOMS: atom_id res chain seq x y z
N MET A 1 38.26 -1.85 31.13
CA MET A 1 37.56 -3.10 30.79
C MET A 1 36.63 -2.77 29.65
N GLU A 2 37.02 -3.14 28.43
CA GLU A 2 36.16 -3.00 27.26
C GLU A 2 34.98 -3.94 27.45
N ALA A 3 33.78 -3.37 27.61
CA ALA A 3 32.57 -4.15 27.71
C ALA A 3 32.26 -4.71 26.32
N GLU A 4 32.64 -5.96 26.04
CA GLU A 4 32.11 -6.70 24.90
C GLU A 4 30.57 -6.60 24.94
N PRO A 5 29.91 -6.15 23.87
CA PRO A 5 28.47 -6.12 23.85
C PRO A 5 27.98 -7.57 23.99
N ARG A 6 27.15 -7.78 25.02
CA ARG A 6 26.44 -9.04 25.27
C ARG A 6 25.92 -9.56 23.94
N ASN A 7 26.33 -10.76 23.52
CA ASN A 7 25.82 -11.37 22.29
C ASN A 7 24.30 -11.57 22.48
N LEU A 8 23.50 -10.59 22.04
CA LEU A 8 22.06 -10.68 22.01
C LEU A 8 21.75 -11.76 20.97
N ASN A 9 21.44 -12.96 21.47
CA ASN A 9 21.08 -14.16 20.71
C ASN A 9 19.74 -13.97 19.95
N ILE A 10 19.58 -12.82 19.30
CA ILE A 10 18.44 -12.42 18.50
C ILE A 10 18.81 -12.76 17.07
N PRO A 11 17.97 -13.54 16.35
CA PRO A 11 18.19 -13.73 14.93
C PRO A 11 18.12 -12.36 14.23
N LEU A 12 19.27 -11.87 13.75
CA LEU A 12 19.42 -10.52 13.18
C LEU A 12 18.62 -10.27 11.90
N TYR A 13 17.91 -11.27 11.36
CA TYR A 13 17.00 -11.07 10.24
C TYR A 13 15.95 -12.18 10.18
N ARG A 14 14.91 -12.10 11.03
CA ARG A 14 13.69 -12.87 10.77
C ARG A 14 12.96 -12.17 9.63
N ARG A 15 13.18 -12.65 8.40
CA ARG A 15 12.52 -12.13 7.20
C ARG A 15 11.00 -12.18 7.41
N ASP A 16 10.40 -11.02 7.58
CA ASP A 16 8.96 -10.91 7.84
C ASP A 16 8.19 -11.05 6.53
N TRP A 17 7.77 -12.28 6.25
CA TRP A 17 7.00 -12.62 5.05
C TRP A 17 5.61 -11.98 5.05
N ASN A 18 5.09 -11.57 6.21
CA ASN A 18 3.76 -10.99 6.32
C ASN A 18 3.66 -9.68 5.53
N GLY A 19 4.72 -8.87 5.50
CA GLY A 19 4.77 -7.65 4.69
C GLY A 19 4.68 -7.94 3.19
N LEU A 20 5.33 -9.00 2.72
CA LEU A 20 5.28 -9.43 1.32
C LEU A 20 3.90 -9.97 0.94
N TRP A 21 3.32 -10.84 1.77
CA TRP A 21 1.96 -11.35 1.55
C TRP A 21 0.91 -10.23 1.55
N PHE A 22 1.11 -9.22 2.40
CA PHE A 22 0.22 -8.07 2.44
C PHE A 22 0.30 -7.21 1.18
N VAL A 23 1.52 -6.98 0.65
CA VAL A 23 1.70 -6.29 -0.63
C VAL A 23 1.04 -7.08 -1.76
N LEU A 24 1.28 -8.39 -1.83
CA LEU A 24 0.63 -9.25 -2.83
C LEU A 24 -0.89 -9.26 -2.70
N GLY A 25 -1.42 -9.32 -1.48
CA GLY A 25 -2.85 -9.25 -1.20
C GLY A 25 -3.46 -7.91 -1.63
N SER A 26 -2.76 -6.80 -1.38
CA SER A 26 -3.21 -5.46 -1.80
C SER A 26 -3.28 -5.33 -3.32
N ALA A 27 -2.29 -5.87 -4.03
CA ALA A 27 -2.28 -5.92 -5.49
C ALA A 27 -3.40 -6.82 -6.03
N ALA A 28 -3.64 -7.98 -5.40
CA ALA A 28 -4.72 -8.89 -5.76
C ALA A 28 -6.11 -8.25 -5.55
N CYS A 29 -6.33 -7.52 -4.45
CA CYS A 29 -7.57 -6.77 -4.21
C CYS A 29 -7.81 -5.69 -5.27
N ALA A 30 -6.75 -4.95 -5.64
CA ALA A 30 -6.82 -3.96 -6.70
C ALA A 30 -7.13 -4.57 -8.07
N TRP A 31 -6.51 -5.71 -8.36
CA TRP A 31 -6.77 -6.46 -9.58
C TRP A 31 -8.21 -7.00 -9.62
N LEU A 32 -8.72 -7.56 -8.51
CA LEU A 32 -10.10 -8.05 -8.41
C LEU A 32 -11.15 -6.96 -8.62
N TRP A 33 -10.84 -5.72 -8.22
CA TRP A 33 -11.73 -4.58 -8.40
C TRP A 33 -11.89 -4.21 -9.88
N HIS A 34 -10.79 -4.13 -10.63
CA HIS A 34 -10.79 -3.66 -12.01
C HIS A 34 -10.90 -4.77 -13.06
N LYS A 35 -10.52 -6.00 -12.71
CA LYS A 35 -10.40 -7.16 -13.62
C LYS A 35 -9.76 -6.81 -14.97
N PRO A 36 -8.60 -6.14 -14.99
CA PRO A 36 -7.96 -5.73 -16.23
C PRO A 36 -7.47 -6.95 -17.03
N THR A 37 -7.72 -6.94 -18.34
CA THR A 37 -7.32 -8.02 -19.27
C THR A 37 -6.05 -7.69 -20.07
N GLN A 38 -5.68 -6.41 -20.15
CA GLN A 38 -4.47 -5.95 -20.83
C GLN A 38 -3.30 -5.84 -19.85
N LEU A 39 -2.10 -6.29 -20.24
CA LEU A 39 -0.87 -6.20 -19.43
C LEU A 39 -0.59 -4.81 -18.83
N PRO A 40 -0.63 -3.69 -19.58
CA PRO A 40 -0.42 -2.36 -19.00
C PRO A 40 -1.51 -1.95 -18.00
N ALA A 41 -2.75 -2.42 -18.21
CA ALA A 41 -3.84 -2.16 -17.27
C ALA A 41 -3.67 -2.95 -15.96
N ILE A 42 -3.15 -4.18 -16.05
CA ILE A 42 -2.84 -5.03 -14.90
C ILE A 42 -1.76 -4.37 -14.05
N THR A 43 -0.66 -3.91 -14.65
CA THR A 43 0.44 -3.29 -13.90
C THR A 43 -0.01 -2.00 -13.22
N ILE A 44 -0.75 -1.13 -13.91
CA ILE A 44 -1.28 0.11 -13.31
C ILE A 44 -2.23 -0.19 -12.16
N SER A 45 -3.16 -1.14 -12.34
CA SER A 45 -4.13 -1.51 -11.29
C SER A 45 -3.43 -2.10 -10.07
N CYS A 46 -2.49 -3.02 -10.28
CA CYS A 46 -1.74 -3.66 -9.19
C CYS A 46 -0.82 -2.68 -8.46
N VAL A 47 -0.13 -1.79 -9.19
CA VAL A 47 0.80 -0.82 -8.59
C VAL A 47 0.04 0.30 -7.92
N VAL A 48 -0.82 1.02 -8.64
CA VAL A 48 -1.51 2.21 -8.11
C VAL A 48 -2.60 1.82 -7.14
N GLY A 49 -3.42 0.83 -7.49
CA GLY A 49 -4.46 0.33 -6.61
C GLY A 49 -3.92 -0.47 -5.43
N GLY A 50 -2.87 -1.28 -5.65
CA GLY A 50 -2.19 -1.97 -4.55
C GLY A 50 -1.53 -1.00 -3.59
N LEU A 51 -0.90 0.08 -4.09
CA LEU A 51 -0.34 1.14 -3.25
C LEU A 51 -1.43 1.88 -2.45
N ALA A 52 -2.59 2.16 -3.05
CA ALA A 52 -3.72 2.75 -2.32
C ALA A 52 -4.19 1.86 -1.16
N PHE A 53 -4.33 0.55 -1.38
CA PHE A 53 -4.65 -0.41 -0.33
C PHE A 53 -3.53 -0.56 0.69
N TRP A 54 -2.26 -0.49 0.25
CA TRP A 54 -1.11 -0.56 1.15
C TRP A 54 -1.02 0.64 2.08
N LEU A 55 -1.33 1.85 1.59
CA LEU A 55 -1.46 3.05 2.39
C LEU A 55 -2.66 2.98 3.35
N ALA A 56 -3.77 2.38 2.93
CA ALA A 56 -4.99 2.31 3.73
C ALA A 56 -4.93 1.25 4.84
N LEU A 57 -4.55 0.04 4.49
CA LEU A 57 -4.64 -1.14 5.36
C LEU A 57 -3.26 -1.63 5.84
N GLY A 58 -2.19 -1.22 5.16
CA GLY A 58 -0.83 -1.63 5.47
C GLY A 58 -0.09 -0.67 6.40
N PRO A 59 1.22 -0.85 6.54
CA PRO A 59 2.07 0.02 7.37
C PRO A 59 2.19 1.45 6.84
N GLY A 60 1.74 1.68 5.61
CA GLY A 60 1.66 3.02 5.03
C GLY A 60 0.83 3.95 5.92
N LEU A 61 1.33 5.16 6.14
CA LEU A 61 0.70 6.19 6.97
C LEU A 61 0.44 5.79 8.44
N ASN A 62 1.07 4.72 8.98
CA ASN A 62 0.90 4.33 10.39
C ASN A 62 1.17 5.48 11.37
N ARG A 63 2.16 6.32 11.07
CA ARG A 63 2.46 7.53 11.85
C ARG A 63 1.24 8.46 12.00
N PHE A 64 0.39 8.54 10.99
CA PHE A 64 -0.81 9.39 10.99
C PHE A 64 -2.04 8.65 11.53
N LYS A 65 -2.16 7.33 11.27
CA LYS A 65 -3.23 6.47 11.78
C LYS A 65 -3.21 6.31 13.30
N TYR A 66 -2.02 6.31 13.89
CA TYR A 66 -1.80 6.17 15.34
C TYR A 66 -1.31 7.46 15.99
N HIS A 67 -1.52 8.62 15.33
CA HIS A 67 -1.12 9.90 15.87
C HIS A 67 -1.87 10.22 17.18
N ASP A 68 -1.21 10.81 18.18
CA ASP A 68 -1.86 11.13 19.46
C ASP A 68 -3.08 12.06 19.34
N SER A 69 -3.11 12.90 18.30
CA SER A 69 -4.23 13.80 18.02
C SER A 69 -5.36 13.05 17.34
N PHE A 70 -6.52 13.01 18.00
CA PHE A 70 -7.75 12.41 17.48
C PHE A 70 -8.17 12.99 16.12
N ILE A 71 -7.97 14.31 15.93
CA ILE A 71 -8.33 15.00 14.69
C ILE A 71 -7.49 14.46 13.52
N VAL A 72 -6.19 14.26 13.72
CA VAL A 72 -5.29 13.74 12.68
C VAL A 72 -5.63 12.30 12.34
N ARG A 73 -5.96 11.48 13.34
CA ARG A 73 -6.41 10.09 13.12
C ARG A 73 -7.69 10.03 12.30
N TRP A 74 -8.68 10.84 12.65
CA TRP A 74 -9.95 10.92 11.91
C TRP A 74 -9.78 11.47 10.50
N ALA A 75 -9.01 12.54 10.33
CA ALA A 75 -8.71 13.09 9.02
C ALA A 75 -8.03 12.04 8.13
N THR A 76 -7.08 11.28 8.68
CA THR A 76 -6.40 10.19 7.97
C THR A 76 -7.39 9.08 7.62
N PHE A 77 -8.26 8.68 8.54
CA PHE A 77 -9.26 7.64 8.30
C PHE A 77 -10.25 8.03 7.20
N VAL A 78 -10.79 9.26 7.26
CA VAL A 78 -11.70 9.79 6.24
C VAL A 78 -10.98 9.91 4.89
N ALA A 79 -9.74 10.41 4.88
CA ALA A 79 -8.93 10.49 3.67
C ALA A 79 -8.69 9.12 3.03
N LEU A 80 -8.53 8.05 3.83
CA LEU A 80 -8.38 6.69 3.31
C LEU A 80 -9.70 6.12 2.78
N ILE A 81 -10.80 6.32 3.50
CA ILE A 81 -12.14 5.86 3.08
C ILE A 81 -12.58 6.52 1.77
N VAL A 82 -12.30 7.81 1.60
CA VAL A 82 -12.68 8.55 0.38
C VAL A 82 -11.61 8.40 -0.71
N GLY A 83 -10.34 8.42 -0.32
CA GLY A 83 -9.20 8.39 -1.23
C GLY A 83 -9.04 7.06 -1.96
N VAL A 84 -9.23 5.92 -1.29
CA VAL A 84 -9.09 4.60 -1.95
C VAL A 84 -10.13 4.42 -3.07
N PRO A 85 -11.44 4.63 -2.83
CA PRO A 85 -12.44 4.57 -3.90
C PRO A 85 -12.21 5.63 -4.98
N PHE A 86 -11.76 6.83 -4.62
CA PHE A 86 -11.44 7.87 -5.60
C PHE A 86 -10.31 7.45 -6.54
N VAL A 87 -9.21 6.94 -5.98
CA VAL A 87 -8.05 6.45 -6.76
C VAL A 87 -8.47 5.31 -7.67
N MET A 88 -9.23 4.34 -7.16
CA MET A 88 -9.71 3.22 -7.98
C MET A 88 -10.68 3.69 -9.07
N ARG A 89 -11.63 4.56 -8.74
CA ARG A 89 -12.71 4.91 -9.67
C ARG A 89 -12.29 5.92 -10.74
N TRP A 90 -11.32 6.79 -10.44
CA TRP A 90 -10.94 7.89 -11.32
C TRP A 90 -9.48 7.83 -11.76
N LEU A 91 -8.54 7.61 -10.84
CA LEU A 91 -7.11 7.69 -11.15
C LEU A 91 -6.63 6.49 -11.97
N VAL A 92 -7.02 5.26 -11.63
CA VAL A 92 -6.61 4.05 -12.35
C VAL A 92 -7.12 4.06 -13.81
N PRO A 93 -8.39 4.37 -14.11
CA PRO A 93 -8.85 4.51 -15.49
C PRO A 93 -8.19 5.64 -16.27
N LEU A 94 -7.93 6.79 -15.64
CA LEU A 94 -7.23 7.92 -16.27
C LEU A 94 -5.78 7.56 -16.63
N LEU A 95 -5.08 6.85 -15.73
CA LEU A 95 -3.72 6.40 -16.01
C LEU A 95 -3.70 5.35 -17.12
N HIS A 96 -4.70 4.47 -17.18
CA HIS A 96 -4.83 3.52 -18.27
C HIS A 96 -5.07 4.22 -19.61
N SER A 97 -5.97 5.20 -19.68
CA SER A 97 -6.21 5.95 -20.92
C SER A 97 -5.00 6.78 -21.35
N TYR A 98 -4.24 7.34 -20.41
CA TYR A 98 -3.00 8.07 -20.70
C TYR A 98 -1.91 7.19 -21.28
N VAL A 99 -1.71 5.98 -20.72
CA VAL A 99 -0.70 5.02 -21.19
C VAL A 99 -1.08 4.41 -22.53
N VAL A 100 -2.37 4.18 -22.79
CA VAL A 100 -2.83 3.68 -24.10
C VAL A 100 -2.73 4.75 -25.19
N SER A 101 -2.90 6.04 -24.84
CA SER A 101 -2.82 7.14 -25.80
C SER A 101 -1.39 7.63 -26.11
N ASN A 102 -0.41 7.31 -25.28
CA ASN A 102 1.00 7.66 -25.47
C ASN A 102 1.85 6.36 -25.46
N PRO A 103 1.88 5.61 -26.57
CA PRO A 103 2.65 4.37 -26.68
C PRO A 103 4.17 4.59 -26.65
#